data_AF-A0A9P5BFK0-F1
#
_entry.id   AF-A0A9P5BFK0-F1
#
_cell.length_a   1.000
_cell.length_b   1.000
_cell.length_c   1.000
_cell.angle_alpha   90.00
_cell.angle_beta   90.00
_cell.angle_gamma   90.00
#
_symmetry.space_group_name_H-M   'P 1'
#
loop_
_entity.id
_entity.type
_entity.pdbx_description
1 polymer ?
#
loop_
_entity_poly.entity_id
_entity_poly.type
_entity_poly.pdbx_seq_one_letter_code
_entity_poly.pdbx_strand_id
1 'polypeptide(L)'
;MCCGRKDPTRKSNHQTEPSSANPPRSRTPSISSYTPDQKLRQDRIIHNQGWANSGLSEKQQRAMAQTFSDEIQKAKDRGEW
;
A
#
# COMPACT_ATOMS: atom_id res chain seq x y z
N MET A 1 -36.31 20.85 -29.87
CA MET A 1 -35.66 20.13 -30.98
C MET A 1 -34.27 20.72 -31.17
N CYS A 2 -33.22 20.00 -30.75
CA CYS A 2 -31.83 20.38 -31.01
C CYS A 2 -31.20 19.35 -31.94
N CYS A 3 -30.83 19.80 -33.13
CA CYS A 3 -30.21 19.05 -34.20
C CYS A 3 -28.79 18.62 -33.78
N GLY A 4 -28.52 17.32 -33.87
CA GLY A 4 -27.21 16.75 -33.56
C GLY A 4 -26.16 16.93 -34.67
N ARG A 5 -24.94 16.44 -34.41
CA ARG A 5 -24.14 15.61 -35.33
C ARG A 5 -22.78 15.23 -34.73
N LYS A 6 -22.56 13.91 -34.72
CA LYS A 6 -21.36 13.16 -35.15
C LYS A 6 -19.98 13.54 -34.59
N ASP A 7 -19.40 12.59 -33.88
CA ASP A 7 -17.96 12.33 -33.87
C ASP A 7 -17.37 12.29 -35.28
N PRO A 8 -16.14 12.80 -35.41
CA PRO A 8 -15.11 12.02 -36.08
C PRO A 8 -13.77 12.04 -35.33
N THR A 9 -13.23 10.84 -35.16
CA THR A 9 -11.86 10.55 -34.75
C THR A 9 -10.84 11.38 -35.56
N ARG A 10 -9.95 12.14 -34.90
CA ARG A 10 -8.67 12.56 -35.51
C ARG A 10 -7.56 12.65 -34.46
N LYS A 11 -6.45 12.01 -34.82
CA LYS A 11 -5.26 11.68 -34.03
C LYS A 11 -4.40 12.90 -33.65
N SER A 12 -3.68 12.72 -32.55
CA SER A 12 -2.25 13.01 -32.35
C SER A 12 -1.85 14.25 -31.52
N ASN A 13 -1.04 13.94 -30.50
CA ASN A 13 0.00 14.76 -29.86
C ASN A 13 -0.38 15.66 -28.68
N HIS A 14 -0.66 15.04 -27.55
CA HIS A 14 0.07 15.39 -26.33
C HIS A 14 0.44 14.13 -25.58
N GLN A 15 1.75 13.94 -25.42
CA GLN A 15 2.35 12.95 -24.54
C GLN A 15 1.73 13.14 -23.15
N THR A 16 0.83 12.26 -22.76
CA THR A 16 0.63 12.00 -21.33
C THR A 16 1.57 10.84 -21.06
N GLU A 17 2.67 11.15 -20.38
CA GLU A 17 3.65 10.15 -19.97
C GLU A 17 2.95 8.89 -19.46
N PRO A 18 3.44 7.67 -19.76
CA PRO A 18 3.07 6.55 -18.93
C PRO A 18 3.52 6.93 -17.53
N SER A 19 2.57 7.29 -16.65
CA SER A 19 2.83 7.50 -15.25
C SER A 19 3.56 6.24 -14.81
N SER A 20 4.88 6.38 -14.67
CA SER A 20 5.74 5.34 -14.18
C SER A 20 5.18 5.03 -12.82
N ALA A 21 4.37 3.96 -12.76
CA ALA A 21 4.04 3.28 -11.54
C ALA A 21 5.36 2.71 -11.05
N ASN A 22 6.21 3.60 -10.53
CA ASN A 22 7.31 3.24 -9.66
C ASN A 22 6.62 2.35 -8.63
N PRO A 23 6.94 1.04 -8.59
CA PRO A 23 6.42 0.20 -7.53
C PRO A 23 6.73 0.94 -6.23
N PRO A 24 5.79 1.05 -5.28
CA PRO A 24 6.04 1.78 -4.05
C PRO A 24 7.38 1.30 -3.54
N ARG A 25 8.39 2.20 -3.50
CA ARG A 25 9.76 1.88 -3.11
C ARG A 25 9.65 0.91 -1.97
N SER A 26 10.25 -0.29 -2.09
CA SER A 26 10.16 -1.34 -1.09
C SER A 26 10.36 -0.73 0.30
N ARG A 27 9.24 -0.41 0.95
CA ARG A 27 9.18 0.13 2.31
C ARG A 27 9.19 -1.06 3.24
N THR A 28 10.05 -2.03 2.95
CA THR A 28 10.47 -2.96 3.98
C THR A 28 11.71 -2.31 4.55
N PRO A 29 11.62 -1.57 5.68
CA PRO A 29 12.81 -1.26 6.44
C PRO A 29 13.62 -2.55 6.60
N SER A 30 14.93 -2.43 6.54
CA SER A 30 15.76 -3.53 7.00
C SER A 30 15.27 -3.93 8.40
N ILE A 31 15.07 -5.21 8.68
CA ILE A 31 14.60 -5.65 10.00
C ILE A 31 15.52 -5.11 11.11
N SER A 32 16.78 -4.82 10.77
CA SER A 32 17.78 -4.21 11.64
C SER A 32 17.54 -2.72 11.99
N SER A 33 16.60 -2.02 11.35
CA SER A 33 16.38 -0.59 11.57
C SER A 33 15.16 -0.27 12.45
N TYR A 34 14.47 -1.29 12.98
CA TYR A 34 13.35 -1.06 13.90
C TYR A 34 13.84 -0.70 15.29
N THR A 35 13.20 0.29 15.90
CA THR A 35 13.36 0.50 17.34
C THR A 35 12.80 -0.71 18.11
N PRO A 36 13.28 -0.99 19.34
CA PRO A 36 12.73 -2.07 20.15
C PRO A 36 11.21 -1.99 20.33
N ASP A 37 10.67 -0.78 20.49
CA ASP A 37 9.22 -0.56 20.59
C ASP A 37 8.47 -0.93 19.31
N GLN A 38 8.99 -0.53 18.14
CA GLN A 38 8.39 -0.89 16.85
C GLN A 38 8.38 -2.41 16.65
N LYS A 39 9.46 -3.08 17.03
CA LYS A 39 9.55 -4.54 16.95
C LYS A 39 8.48 -5.21 17.83
N LEU A 40 8.33 -4.76 19.08
CA LEU A 40 7.31 -5.28 20.01
C LEU A 40 5.87 -5.06 19.50
N ARG A 41 5.60 -3.89 18.90
CA ARG A 41 4.28 -3.61 18.29
C ARG A 41 4.00 -4.55 17.13
N GLN A 42 4.96 -4.74 16.23
CA GLN A 42 4.82 -5.67 15.11
C GLN A 42 4.67 -7.12 15.60
N ASP A 43 5.45 -7.55 16.59
CA ASP A 43 5.34 -8.89 17.20
C ASP A 43 3.92 -9.15 17.72
N ARG A 44 3.34 -8.17 18.44
CA ARG A 44 1.96 -8.26 18.92
C ARG A 44 0.96 -8.37 17.77
N ILE A 45 1.12 -7.59 16.71
CA ILE A 45 0.23 -7.66 15.54
C ILE A 45 0.33 -9.02 14.86
N ILE A 46 1.55 -9.51 14.62
CA ILE A 46 1.81 -10.82 14.00
C ILE A 46 1.18 -11.95 14.82
N HIS A 47 1.34 -11.91 16.14
CA HIS A 47 0.76 -12.91 17.03
C HIS A 47 -0.78 -12.83 17.03
N ASN A 48 -1.34 -11.64 17.21
CA ASN A 48 -2.80 -11.45 17.29
C ASN A 48 -3.53 -11.82 16.00
N GLN A 49 -2.90 -11.60 14.83
CA GLN A 49 -3.45 -12.00 13.54
C GLN A 49 -3.18 -13.47 13.19
N GLY A 50 -2.46 -14.21 14.05
CA GLY A 50 -2.11 -15.61 13.80
C GLY A 50 -1.07 -15.82 12.69
N TRP A 51 -0.42 -14.75 12.21
CA TRP A 51 0.56 -14.83 11.12
C TRP A 51 1.86 -15.52 11.54
N ALA A 52 2.14 -15.62 12.84
CA ALA A 52 3.27 -16.41 13.34
C ALA A 52 3.17 -17.89 12.90
N ASN A 53 1.96 -18.41 12.72
CA ASN A 53 1.69 -19.82 12.42
C ASN A 53 1.28 -20.07 10.96
N SER A 54 1.35 -19.06 10.08
CA SER A 54 0.87 -19.16 8.69
C SER A 54 1.90 -19.73 7.70
N GLY A 55 3.06 -20.19 8.18
CA GLY A 55 4.14 -20.70 7.32
C GLY A 55 4.87 -19.60 6.51
N LEU A 56 4.55 -18.33 6.76
CA LEU A 56 5.22 -17.19 6.13
C LEU A 56 6.61 -16.94 6.75
N SER A 57 7.53 -16.42 5.94
CA SER A 57 8.82 -15.97 6.44
C SER A 57 8.66 -14.78 7.40
N GLU A 58 9.60 -14.61 8.34
CA GLU A 58 9.58 -13.46 9.26
C GLU A 58 9.49 -12.13 8.48
N LYS A 59 10.24 -12.01 7.37
CA LYS A 59 10.19 -10.80 6.52
C LYS A 59 8.78 -10.53 5.99
N GLN A 60 8.06 -11.56 5.56
CA GLN A 60 6.67 -11.41 5.08
C GLN A 60 5.73 -11.05 6.23
N GLN A 61 5.85 -11.70 7.38
CA GLN A 61 5.05 -11.39 8.57
C GLN A 61 5.24 -9.92 8.99
N ARG A 62 6.48 -9.44 9.02
CA ARG A 62 6.83 -8.05 9.35
C ARG A 62 6.27 -7.06 8.34
N ALA A 63 6.38 -7.37 7.04
CA ALA A 63 5.82 -6.53 5.99
C ALA A 63 4.31 -6.38 6.14
N MET A 64 3.59 -7.48 6.39
CA MET A 64 2.14 -7.44 6.62
C MET A 64 1.77 -6.66 7.89
N ALA A 65 2.52 -6.81 8.98
CA ALA A 65 2.29 -6.07 10.21
C ALA A 65 2.49 -4.55 10.04
N GLN A 66 3.48 -4.17 9.23
CA GLN A 66 3.68 -2.78 8.86
C GLN A 66 2.51 -2.27 8.02
N THR A 67 2.14 -2.99 6.94
CA THR A 67 1.00 -2.60 6.10
C THR A 67 -0.29 -2.48 6.90
N PHE A 68 -0.56 -3.42 7.80
CA PHE A 68 -1.71 -3.36 8.69
C PHE A 68 -1.69 -2.08 9.55
N SER A 69 -0.55 -1.77 10.17
CA SER A 69 -0.42 -0.55 10.98
C SER A 69 -0.65 0.72 10.15
N ASP A 70 -0.11 0.76 8.93
CA ASP A 70 -0.25 1.89 8.02
C ASP A 70 -1.72 2.08 7.58
N GLU A 71 -2.44 1.00 7.25
CA GLU A 71 -3.85 1.09 6.88
C GLU A 71 -4.74 1.52 8.04
N ILE A 72 -4.46 1.06 9.27
CA ILE A 72 -5.17 1.54 10.46
C ILE A 72 -4.91 3.03 10.69
N GLN A 73 -3.67 3.50 10.51
CA GLN A 73 -3.38 4.92 10.62
C GLN A 73 -4.12 5.74 9.56
N LYS A 74 -4.14 5.29 8.31
CA LYS A 74 -4.91 5.94 7.24
C LYS A 74 -6.40 5.99 7.55
N ALA A 75 -6.98 4.91 8.07
CA ALA A 75 -8.40 4.87 8.44
C ALA A 75 -8.71 5.89 9.56
N LYS A 76 -7.84 5.99 10.57
CA LYS A 76 -7.94 7.02 11.62
C LYS A 76 -7.86 8.43 11.07
N ASP A 77 -6.90 8.69 10.19
CA ASP A 77 -6.71 10.01 9.57
C ASP A 77 -7.92 10.44 8.73
N ARG A 78 -8.67 9.46 8.19
CA ARG A 78 -9.92 9.67 7.46
C ARG A 78 -11.16 9.76 8.35
N GLY A 79 -11.04 9.47 9.66
CA GLY A 79 -12.17 9.40 10.59
C GLY A 79 -13.07 8.17 10.38
N GLU A 80 -12.54 7.11 9.75
CA GLU A 80 -13.27 5.86 9.44
C GLU A 80 -13.13 4.80 10.56
N TRP A 81 -12.46 5.14 11.67
CA TRP A 81 -12.00 4.20 12.69
C TRP A 81 -12.06 4.76 14.09
#